data_AF-A0A2X1PRR1-F1
#
_entry.id   AF-A0A2X1PRR1-F1
#
_cell.length_a   1.000
_cell.length_b   1.000
_cell.length_c   1.000
_cell.angle_alpha   90.00
_cell.angle_beta   90.00
_cell.angle_gamma   90.00
#
_symmetry.space_group_name_H-M   'P 1'
#
loop_
_entity.id
_entity.type
_entity.pdbx_description
1 polymer ?
#
loop_
_entity_poly.entity_id
_entity_poly.type
_entity_poly.pdbx_seq_one_letter_code
_entity_poly.pdbx_strand_id
1 'polypeptide(L)'
;MEDVARSKAPNSPVAGKATVFVFPDLNTGNTTYKAVQRSADLVSIGPMLQGMRKPVNDLSRGALVDDIVYTIALTAIQATQ
;
A
#
# COMPACT_ATOMS: atom_id res chain seq x y z
N MET A 1 -15.91 2.63 -12.84
CA MET A 1 -16.00 2.90 -11.37
C MET A 1 -16.67 4.23 -11.07
N GLU A 2 -16.50 5.23 -11.94
CA GLU A 2 -17.14 6.55 -11.82
C GLU A 2 -18.68 6.48 -11.70
N ASP A 3 -19.35 5.60 -12.45
CA ASP A 3 -20.82 5.44 -12.36
C ASP A 3 -21.28 4.97 -10.98
N VAL A 4 -20.53 4.04 -10.37
CA VAL A 4 -20.81 3.56 -9.01
C VAL A 4 -20.56 4.66 -7.99
N ALA A 5 -19.50 5.45 -8.17
CA ALA A 5 -19.20 6.59 -7.29
C ALA A 5 -20.29 7.67 -7.37
N ARG A 6 -20.74 8.01 -8.58
CA ARG A 6 -21.82 8.97 -8.82
C ARG A 6 -23.14 8.53 -8.18
N SER A 7 -23.42 7.22 -8.20
CA SER A 7 -24.63 6.68 -7.57
C SER A 7 -24.54 6.58 -6.05
N LYS A 8 -23.41 6.10 -5.50
CA LYS A 8 -23.29 5.77 -4.06
C LYS A 8 -22.69 6.87 -3.20
N ALA A 9 -21.91 7.79 -3.79
CA ALA A 9 -21.21 8.85 -3.07
C ALA A 9 -21.05 10.12 -3.96
N PRO A 10 -22.15 10.71 -4.48
CA PRO A 10 -22.13 11.75 -5.51
C PRO A 10 -21.32 13.00 -5.14
N ASN A 11 -21.30 13.37 -3.85
CA ASN A 11 -20.62 14.58 -3.36
C ASN A 11 -19.25 14.28 -2.76
N SER A 12 -18.74 13.05 -2.90
CA SER A 12 -17.46 12.68 -2.31
C SER A 12 -16.31 13.28 -3.13
N PRO A 13 -15.36 13.98 -2.50
CA PRO A 13 -14.23 14.57 -3.20
C PRO A 13 -13.23 13.52 -3.72
N VAL A 14 -13.37 12.24 -3.36
CA VAL A 14 -12.43 11.16 -3.68
C VAL A 14 -13.06 9.92 -4.33
N ALA A 15 -14.39 9.76 -4.27
CA ALA A 15 -15.05 8.55 -4.79
C ALA A 15 -14.81 8.39 -6.30
N GLY A 16 -14.50 7.16 -6.73
CA GLY A 16 -14.23 6.84 -8.13
C GLY A 16 -12.81 7.18 -8.62
N LYS A 17 -12.01 7.88 -7.80
CA LYS A 17 -10.63 8.29 -8.12
C LYS A 17 -9.64 8.09 -6.97
N ALA A 18 -10.01 7.30 -5.95
CA ALA A 18 -9.14 7.03 -4.81
C ALA A 18 -7.91 6.22 -5.24
N THR A 19 -6.72 6.69 -4.85
CA THR A 19 -5.44 6.00 -5.04
C THR A 19 -4.88 5.43 -3.74
N VAL A 20 -5.41 5.86 -2.59
CA VAL A 20 -5.06 5.38 -1.25
C VAL A 20 -6.29 4.73 -0.63
N PHE A 21 -6.13 3.47 -0.19
CA PHE A 21 -7.20 2.68 0.43
C PHE A 21 -6.85 2.39 1.88
N VAL A 22 -7.62 2.97 2.81
CA VAL A 22 -7.48 2.71 4.25
C VAL A 22 -8.47 1.61 4.63
N PHE A 23 -7.95 0.46 5.06
CA PHE A 23 -8.78 -0.67 5.46
C PHE A 23 -9.26 -0.52 6.91
N PRO A 24 -10.47 -1.03 7.23
CA PRO A 24 -11.05 -0.88 8.58
C PRO A 24 -10.32 -1.72 9.64
N ASP A 25 -9.63 -2.78 9.23
CA ASP A 25 -8.92 -3.69 10.12
C ASP A 25 -7.77 -4.43 9.40
N LEU A 26 -6.93 -5.08 10.20
CA LEU A 26 -5.75 -5.81 9.72
C LEU A 26 -6.10 -7.02 8.84
N ASN A 27 -7.15 -7.76 9.17
CA ASN A 27 -7.52 -8.98 8.43
C ASN A 27 -8.00 -8.62 7.02
N THR A 28 -8.86 -7.60 6.92
CA THR A 28 -9.36 -7.08 5.66
C THR A 28 -8.21 -6.53 4.81
N GLY A 29 -7.32 -5.72 5.40
CA GLY A 29 -6.16 -5.19 4.69
C GLY A 29 -5.21 -6.29 4.21
N ASN A 30 -4.83 -7.22 5.09
CA ASN A 30 -3.89 -8.29 4.80
C ASN A 30 -4.40 -9.25 3.71
N THR A 31 -5.67 -9.64 3.82
CA THR A 31 -6.31 -10.53 2.84
C THR A 31 -6.45 -9.84 1.49
N THR A 32 -6.89 -8.58 1.48
CA THR A 32 -7.12 -7.84 0.22
C THR A 32 -5.83 -7.61 -0.55
N TYR A 33 -4.76 -7.11 0.09
CA TYR A 33 -3.52 -6.84 -0.64
C TYR A 33 -2.90 -8.13 -1.19
N LYS A 34 -2.94 -9.24 -0.44
CA LYS A 34 -2.43 -10.54 -0.93
C LYS A 34 -3.27 -11.11 -2.05
N ALA A 35 -4.60 -10.96 -1.96
CA ALA A 35 -5.48 -11.38 -3.04
C ALA A 35 -5.15 -10.62 -4.33
N VAL A 36 -5.02 -9.30 -4.25
CA VAL A 36 -4.67 -8.43 -5.38
C VAL A 36 -3.26 -8.74 -5.92
N GLN A 37 -2.26 -8.90 -5.05
CA GLN A 37 -0.90 -9.27 -5.44
C GLN A 37 -0.85 -10.61 -6.21
N ARG A 38 -1.72 -11.57 -5.84
CA ARG A 38 -1.75 -12.89 -6.48
C ARG A 38 -2.65 -12.95 -7.70
N SER A 39 -3.69 -12.12 -7.76
CA SER A 39 -4.68 -12.14 -8.84
C SER A 39 -4.35 -11.16 -9.97
N ALA A 40 -3.53 -10.16 -9.70
CA ALA A 40 -3.08 -9.18 -10.68
C ALA A 40 -1.55 -9.25 -10.81
N ASP A 41 -1.08 -9.12 -12.04
CA ASP A 41 0.36 -9.08 -12.34
C ASP A 41 0.90 -7.67 -12.01
N LEU A 42 1.09 -7.41 -10.72
CA LEU A 42 1.50 -6.12 -10.21
C LEU A 42 2.62 -6.23 -9.18
N VAL A 43 3.52 -5.26 -9.22
CA VAL A 43 4.63 -5.15 -8.27
C VAL A 43 4.06 -4.69 -6.93
N SER A 44 4.19 -5.53 -5.91
CA SER A 44 3.80 -5.22 -4.54
C SER A 44 5.03 -4.98 -3.70
N ILE A 45 5.18 -3.76 -3.17
CA ILE A 45 6.31 -3.37 -2.32
C ILE A 45 5.82 -3.19 -0.88
N GLY A 46 6.44 -3.87 0.07
CA GLY A 46 6.15 -3.70 1.50
C GLY A 46 6.42 -4.95 2.35
N PRO A 47 6.14 -4.90 3.66
CA PRO A 47 5.50 -3.78 4.37
C PRO A 47 6.40 -2.54 4.50
N MET A 48 5.79 -1.35 4.51
CA MET A 48 6.47 -0.07 4.80
C MET A 48 5.91 0.51 6.10
N LEU A 49 6.79 0.77 7.07
CA LEU A 49 6.40 1.35 8.35
C LEU A 49 6.35 2.88 8.25
N GLN A 50 5.40 3.50 8.94
CA GLN A 50 5.20 4.95 8.98
C GLN A 50 4.97 5.43 10.42
N GLY A 51 5.26 6.70 10.69
CA GLY A 51 5.04 7.34 12.00
C GLY A 51 6.20 7.25 13.01
N MET A 52 7.33 6.66 12.61
CA MET A 52 8.53 6.56 13.45
C MET A 52 9.38 7.85 13.37
N ARG A 53 10.10 8.19 14.46
CA ARG A 53 11.01 9.35 14.50
C ARG A 53 12.22 9.22 13.55
N LYS A 54 12.62 7.98 13.25
CA LYS A 54 13.62 7.65 12.24
C LYS A 54 13.07 6.49 11.42
N PRO A 55 13.32 6.43 10.11
CA PRO A 55 12.76 5.40 9.26
C PRO A 55 13.41 4.06 9.59
N VAL A 56 12.57 3.05 9.77
CA VAL A 56 12.94 1.65 9.96
C VAL A 56 11.92 0.86 9.18
N ASN A 57 12.35 -0.15 8.44
CA ASN A 57 11.46 -1.07 7.73
C ASN A 57 11.87 -2.50 8.04
N ASP A 58 10.88 -3.39 8.03
CA ASP A 58 11.07 -4.82 8.22
C ASP A 58 10.95 -5.54 6.87
N LEU A 59 11.81 -6.53 6.67
CA LEU A 59 11.82 -7.35 5.46
C LEU A 59 11.31 -8.74 5.79
N SER A 60 10.51 -9.30 4.88
CA SER A 60 10.13 -10.71 4.97
C SER A 60 11.38 -11.59 4.93
N ARG A 61 11.38 -12.69 5.70
CA ARG A 61 12.47 -13.68 5.67
C ARG A 61 12.69 -14.30 4.28
N GLY A 62 11.70 -14.21 3.39
CA GLY A 62 11.77 -14.67 2.01
C GLY A 62 11.98 -13.56 0.99
N ALA A 63 12.45 -12.37 1.40
CA ALA A 63 12.67 -11.23 0.50
C ALA A 63 13.69 -11.57 -0.60
N LEU A 64 13.38 -11.16 -1.83
CA LEU A 64 14.29 -11.20 -2.96
C LEU A 64 15.25 -10.01 -2.91
N VAL A 65 16.33 -10.07 -3.71
CA VAL A 65 17.30 -8.96 -3.81
C VAL A 65 16.59 -7.66 -4.19
N ASP A 66 15.64 -7.72 -5.13
CA ASP A 66 14.88 -6.55 -5.56
C ASP A 66 14.03 -5.96 -4.43
N ASP A 67 13.40 -6.80 -3.60
CA ASP A 67 12.64 -6.34 -2.43
C ASP A 67 13.54 -5.57 -1.46
N ILE A 68 14.75 -6.07 -1.22
CA ILE A 68 15.74 -5.41 -0.36
C ILE A 68 16.13 -4.04 -0.93
N VAL A 69 16.43 -3.98 -2.23
CA VAL A 69 16.81 -2.73 -2.91
C VAL A 69 15.67 -1.71 -2.85
N TYR A 70 14.43 -2.12 -3.13
CA TYR A 70 13.28 -1.25 -3.06
C TYR A 70 13.00 -0.75 -1.64
N THR A 71 13.12 -1.61 -0.63
CA THR A 71 12.95 -1.21 0.78
C THR A 71 14.04 -0.23 1.22
N ILE A 72 15.29 -0.39 0.77
CA ILE A 72 16.36 0.58 1.04
C ILE A 72 16.04 1.92 0.40
N ALA A 73 15.65 1.94 -0.88
CA ALA A 73 15.29 3.17 -1.58
C ALA A 73 14.13 3.89 -0.87
N LEU A 74 13.10 3.15 -0.47
CA LEU A 74 11.98 3.68 0.33
C LEU A 74 12.45 4.27 1.67
N THR A 75 13.27 3.53 2.41
CA THR A 75 13.79 3.97 3.71
C THR A 75 14.62 5.26 3.58
N ALA A 76 15.41 5.38 2.51
CA ALA A 76 16.18 6.59 2.22
C ALA A 76 15.27 7.80 1.93
N ILE A 77 14.20 7.62 1.14
CA ILE A 77 13.20 8.68 0.89
C ILE A 77 12.52 9.08 2.20
N GLN A 78 12.11 8.11 3.03
CA GLN A 78 11.48 8.39 4.32
C GLN A 78 12.39 9.15 5.29
N ALA A 79 13.73 9.04 5.16
CA ALA A 79 14.68 9.78 5.97
C ALA A 79 14.75 11.28 5.62
N THR A 80 14.24 11.65 4.44
CA THR A 80 14.26 13.03 3.93
C THR A 80 12.95 13.78 4.13
N GLN A 81 11.91 13.11 4.62
CA GLN A 81 10.63 13.71 5.02
C GLN A 81 10.69 14.16 6.47
#